data_AF-E3ZKT1-F1
#
_entry.id   AF-E3ZKT1-F1
#
_cell.length_a   1.000
_cell.length_b   1.000
_cell.length_c   1.000
_cell.angle_alpha   90.00
_cell.angle_beta   90.00
_cell.angle_gamma   90.00
#
_symmetry.space_group_name_H-M   'P 1'
#
loop_
_entity.id
_entity.type
_entity.pdbx_description
1 polymer ?
#
loop_
_entity_poly.entity_id
_entity_poly.type
_entity_poly.pdbx_seq_one_letter_code
_entity_poly.pdbx_strand_id
1 'polypeptide(L)' 'MDPKAFTEEGKVYSYEIVKESIRRNPMGGINVILIINKDSEMDIEYTMERINGKLSCGGATISEKLSKLLGRWEENK' A
#
# COMPACT_ATOMS: atom_id res chain seq x y z
N MET A 1 8.63 -10.46 9.83
CA MET A 1 8.73 -9.09 9.29
C MET A 1 10.16 -8.91 8.78
N ASP A 2 10.37 -8.27 7.64
CA ASP A 2 11.72 -8.01 7.11
C ASP A 2 12.49 -7.10 8.10
N PRO A 3 13.64 -7.53 8.65
CA PRO A 3 14.39 -6.73 9.63
C PRO A 3 14.98 -5.44 9.06
N LYS A 4 15.09 -5.32 7.73
CA LYS A 4 15.56 -4.10 7.06
C LYS A 4 14.43 -3.16 6.66
N ALA A 5 13.17 -3.51 6.94
CA ALA A 5 12.05 -2.62 6.65
C ALA A 5 12.21 -1.28 7.37
N PHE A 6 11.91 -0.18 6.67
CA PHE A 6 12.03 1.19 7.20
C PHE A 6 13.47 1.57 7.63
N THR A 7 14.46 1.00 6.95
CA THR A 7 15.88 1.38 7.04
C THR A 7 16.40 1.77 5.66
N GLU A 8 17.52 2.50 5.59
CA GLU A 8 18.14 2.88 4.31
C GLU A 8 18.59 1.68 3.46
N GLU A 9 18.87 0.54 4.09
CA GLU A 9 19.24 -0.70 3.41
C GLU A 9 18.02 -1.50 2.90
N GLY A 10 16.80 -1.13 3.32
CA GLY A 10 15.57 -1.81 2.97
C GLY A 10 15.04 -1.42 1.60
N LYS A 11 14.37 -2.36 0.92
CA LYS A 11 13.64 -2.06 -0.33
C LYS A 11 12.53 -1.04 -0.10
N VAL A 12 11.87 -1.10 1.06
CA VAL A 12 10.89 -0.11 1.52
C VAL A 12 11.48 0.56 2.75
N TYR A 13 11.83 1.83 2.62
CA TYR A 13 12.49 2.62 3.67
C TYR A 13 11.60 3.72 4.24
N SER A 14 10.56 4.17 3.52
CA SER A 14 9.59 5.13 4.03
C SER A 14 8.20 4.95 3.42
N TYR A 15 7.18 5.52 4.07
CA TYR A 15 5.85 5.65 3.51
C TYR A 15 5.21 6.99 3.92
N GLU A 16 4.29 7.49 3.10
CA GLU A 16 3.49 8.67 3.38
C GLU A 16 2.02 8.36 3.10
N ILE A 17 1.12 8.76 4.02
CA ILE A 17 -0.32 8.61 3.83
C ILE A 17 -0.85 9.84 3.10
N VAL A 18 -1.48 9.64 1.94
CA VAL A 18 -2.16 10.71 1.21
C VAL A 18 -3.49 11.00 1.90
N LYS A 19 -3.55 12.03 2.75
CA LYS A 19 -4.73 12.30 3.59
C LYS A 19 -5.99 12.58 2.77
N GLU A 20 -5.85 13.19 1.61
CA GLU A 20 -6.92 13.56 0.70
C GLU A 20 -7.56 12.33 0.02
N SER A 21 -6.83 11.21 -0.02
CA SER A 21 -7.33 9.92 -0.50
C SER A 21 -8.27 9.23 0.49
N ILE A 22 -8.23 9.62 1.78
CA ILE A 22 -9.01 8.98 2.84
C ILE A 22 -10.48 9.33 2.66
N ARG A 23 -11.21 8.41 2.03
CA ARG A 23 -12.64 8.58 1.70
C ARG A 23 -13.38 7.28 1.95
N ARG A 24 -14.67 7.39 2.25
CA ARG A 24 -15.54 6.23 2.46
C ARG A 24 -15.66 5.46 1.16
N ASN A 25 -15.34 4.17 1.19
CA ASN A 25 -15.55 3.28 0.04
C ASN A 25 -17.04 2.92 -0.01
N PRO A 26 -17.74 3.09 -1.16
CA PRO A 26 -19.14 2.70 -1.31
C PRO A 26 -19.44 1.25 -0.94
N MET A 27 -18.46 0.35 -1.10
CA MET A 27 -18.55 -1.07 -0.74
C MET A 27 -18.34 -1.35 0.75
N GLY A 28 -18.03 -0.32 1.56
CA GLY A 28 -17.75 -0.42 2.98
C GLY A 28 -16.30 -0.06 3.33
N GLY A 29 -16.10 0.51 4.51
CA GLY A 29 -14.77 0.96 4.95
C GLY A 29 -14.32 2.28 4.32
N ILE A 30 -13.00 2.46 4.22
CA ILE A 30 -12.32 3.62 3.63
C ILE A 30 -11.22 3.16 2.67
N ASN A 31 -10.97 3.93 1.62
CA ASN A 31 -9.76 3.78 0.81
C ASN A 31 -8.66 4.67 1.38
N VAL A 32 -7.42 4.19 1.32
CA VAL A 32 -6.22 4.93 1.68
C VAL A 32 -5.13 4.65 0.66
N ILE A 33 -4.49 5.72 0.19
CA ILE A 33 -3.30 5.65 -0.67
C ILE A 33 -2.06 5.90 0.19
N LEU A 34 -1.06 5.03 0.02
CA LEU A 34 0.27 5.17 0.57
C LEU A 34 1.26 5.44 -0.56
N ILE A 35 2.10 6.47 -0.41
CA ILE A 35 3.27 6.69 -1.27
C ILE A 35 4.48 6.07 -0.60
N ILE A 36 5.16 5.16 -1.28
CA ILE A 36 6.30 4.42 -0.77
C ILE A 36 7.59 5.08 -1.23
N ASN A 37 8.59 5.15 -0.34
CA ASN A 37 9.92 5.68 -0.65
C ASN A 37 9.91 7.10 -1.25
N LYS A 38 8.87 7.89 -0.94
CA LYS A 38 8.66 9.25 -1.48
C LYS A 38 8.59 9.31 -3.02
N ASP A 39 8.24 8.19 -3.65
CA ASP A 39 8.16 8.05 -5.09
C ASP A 39 6.68 7.91 -5.50
N SER A 40 6.16 8.91 -6.21
CA SER A 40 4.75 8.95 -6.61
C SER A 40 4.33 7.84 -7.57
N GLU A 41 5.28 7.13 -8.20
CA GLU A 41 5.01 5.95 -9.03
C GLU A 41 5.01 4.65 -8.21
N MET A 42 5.34 4.73 -6.91
CA MET A 42 5.36 3.61 -5.97
C MET A 42 4.24 3.79 -4.95
N ASP A 43 3.00 3.50 -5.34
CA ASP A 43 1.85 3.61 -4.48
C ASP A 43 1.22 2.26 -4.09
N ILE A 44 0.49 2.28 -2.98
CA ILE A 44 -0.41 1.21 -2.55
C ILE A 44 -1.77 1.85 -2.30
N GLU A 45 -2.81 1.40 -3.03
CA GLU A 45 -4.19 1.70 -2.68
C GLU A 45 -4.75 0.55 -1.84
N TYR A 46 -5.34 0.89 -0.69
CA TYR A 46 -5.75 -0.09 0.29
C TYR A 46 -7.14 0.24 0.83
N THR A 47 -8.05 -0.74 0.82
CA THR A 47 -9.34 -0.63 1.48
C THR A 47 -9.23 -1.13 2.92
N MET A 48 -9.53 -0.27 3.89
CA MET A 48 -9.64 -0.63 5.30
C MET A 48 -11.08 -0.63 5.74
N GLU A 49 -11.49 -1.66 6.46
CA GLU A 49 -12.86 -1.78 6.96
C GLU A 49 -12.87 -2.12 8.45
N ARG A 50 -14.05 -2.04 9.09
CA ARG A 50 -14.21 -2.38 10.50
C ARG A 50 -15.17 -3.55 10.67
N ILE A 51 -14.64 -4.72 11.00
CA ILE A 51 -15.41 -5.94 11.26
C ILE A 51 -15.33 -6.27 12.75
N ASN A 52 -16.48 -6.42 13.41
CA ASN A 52 -16.59 -6.79 14.83
C ASN A 52 -15.74 -5.90 15.77
N GLY A 53 -15.70 -4.60 15.47
CA GLY A 53 -14.94 -3.63 16.26
C GLY A 53 -13.44 -3.58 15.98
N LYS A 54 -12.92 -4.45 15.11
CA LYS A 54 -11.51 -4.51 14.71
C LYS A 54 -11.33 -3.96 13.31
N LEU A 55 -10.21 -3.30 13.07
CA LEU A 55 -9.82 -2.87 11.73
C LEU A 55 -9.35 -4.10 10.94
N SER A 56 -9.88 -4.31 9.75
CA SER A 56 -9.49 -5.39 8.85
C SER A 56 -9.06 -4.88 7.48
N CYS A 57 -8.27 -5.73 6.81
CA CYS A 57 -7.82 -5.58 5.44
C CYS A 57 -8.96 -5.98 4.49
N GLY A 58 -9.38 -5.06 3.62
CA GLY A 58 -10.14 -5.40 2.42
C GLY A 58 -9.20 -5.77 1.27
N GLY A 59 -9.38 -5.11 0.12
CA GLY A 59 -8.50 -5.24 -1.04
C GLY A 59 -7.28 -4.32 -1.01
N ALA A 60 -6.22 -4.71 -1.73
CA ALA A 60 -5.01 -3.93 -1.94
C ALA A 60 -4.59 -3.97 -3.41
N THR A 61 -4.26 -2.80 -3.97
CA THR A 61 -3.61 -2.67 -5.27
C THR A 61 -2.22 -2.08 -5.04
N ILE A 62 -1.22 -2.60 -5.74
CA ILE A 62 0.17 -2.17 -5.63
C ILE A 62 0.61 -1.69 -7.01
N SER A 63 1.28 -0.54 -7.08
CA SER A 63 1.77 0.00 -8.34
C SER A 63 2.71 -0.99 -9.06
N GLU A 64 2.80 -0.89 -10.39
CA GLU A 64 3.68 -1.75 -11.19
C GLU A 64 5.15 -1.62 -10.76
N LYS A 65 5.63 -0.39 -10.57
CA LYS A 65 7.02 -0.11 -10.17
C LYS A 65 7.35 -0.75 -8.83
N LEU A 66 6.45 -0.61 -7.85
CA LEU A 66 6.61 -1.24 -6.54
C LEU A 66 6.51 -2.77 -6.64
N SER A 67 5.60 -3.30 -7.45
CA SER A 67 5.47 -4.74 -7.69
C SER A 67 6.73 -5.35 -8.30
N LYS A 68 7.34 -4.68 -9.28
CA LYS A 68 8.64 -5.06 -9.88
C LYS A 68 9.77 -5.04 -8.85
N LEU A 69 9.87 -3.97 -8.04
CA LEU A 69 10.88 -3.88 -6.97
C LEU A 69 10.78 -5.04 -5.95
N LEU A 70 9.54 -5.42 -5.63
CA LEU A 70 9.25 -6.51 -4.71
C LEU A 70 9.35 -7.91 -5.35
N GLY A 71 9.57 -8.00 -6.66
CA GLY A 71 9.61 -9.27 -7.39
C GLY A 71 8.26 -9.99 -7.47
N ARG A 72 7.16 -9.24 -7.42
CA ARG A 72 5.77 -9.74 -7.49
C ARG A 72 5.14 -9.57 -8.88
N TRP A 73 5.88 -9.02 -9.82
CA TRP A 73 5.43 -8.80 -11.19
C TRP A 73 5.74 -10.03 -12.05
N GLU A 74 4.71 -10.65 -12.60
CA GLU A 74 4.86 -11.65 -13.65
C GLU A 74 4.66 -10.96 -15.00
N GLU A 75 5.71 -10.96 -15.84
CA GLU A 75 5.55 -10.56 -17.24
C GLU A 75 4.75 -11.65 -17.94
N ASN A 76 3.52 -11.33 -18.36
CA ASN A 76 2.78 -12.18 -19.30
C ASN A 76 3.60 -12.26 -20.60
N LYS A 77 4.28 -13.40 -20.80
CA LYS A 77 4.93 -13.78 -22.07
C LYS A 77 3.98 -14.58 -22.94
#